data_AF-A0AAP9HGX9-F1
#
_entry.id   AF-A0AAP9HGX9-F1
#
_cell.length_a   1.000
_cell.length_b   1.000
_cell.length_c   1.000
_cell.angle_alpha   90.00
_cell.angle_beta   90.00
_cell.angle_gamma   90.00
#
_symmetry.space_group_name_H-M   'P 1'
#
loop_
_entity.id
_entity.type
_entity.pdbx_description
1 polymer ?
#
loop_
_entity_poly.entity_id
_entity_poly.type
_entity_poly.pdbx_seq_one_letter_code
_entity_poly.pdbx_strand_id
1 'polypeptide(L)'
;MKAYKKSGYSHEVADQYVDSNKPVTYVTSFVEKQYKYENNRRTDEVSGYRYWFFQEGLNPFQVKFPKELNEGLNPFDELNFDGLEGIEIRGNVYFRADDVKPAKGKSNG
;
A
#
# COMPACT_ATOMS: atom_id res chain seq x y z
N MET A 1 30.69 3.54 8.45
CA MET A 1 30.19 3.79 7.07
C MET A 1 28.79 4.33 7.18
N LYS A 2 28.47 5.51 6.62
CA LYS A 2 27.07 5.98 6.52
C LYS A 2 26.46 5.25 5.33
N ALA A 3 25.61 4.25 5.59
CA ALA A 3 24.80 3.64 4.54
C ALA A 3 23.95 4.75 3.92
N TYR A 4 24.10 4.98 2.61
CA TYR A 4 23.21 5.85 1.86
C TYR A 4 21.82 5.23 1.97
N LYS A 5 20.90 5.85 2.72
CA LYS A 5 19.48 5.48 2.67
C LYS A 5 19.07 5.57 1.20
N LYS A 6 18.58 4.46 0.63
CA LYS A 6 18.02 4.44 -0.72
C LYS A 6 17.04 5.61 -0.84
N SER A 7 17.35 6.59 -1.67
CA SER A 7 16.54 7.78 -1.84
C SER A 7 15.39 7.46 -2.80
N GLY A 8 14.28 6.94 -2.29
CA GLY A 8 13.11 6.66 -3.11
C GLY A 8 12.33 5.43 -2.67
N TYR A 9 11.21 5.22 -3.34
CA TYR A 9 10.44 3.99 -3.25
C TYR A 9 11.23 2.84 -3.89
N SER A 10 11.17 1.66 -3.27
CA SER A 10 11.75 0.43 -3.83
C SER A 10 11.11 -0.81 -3.23
N HIS A 11 11.11 -1.91 -3.98
CA HIS A 11 10.64 -3.21 -3.50
C HIS A 11 11.45 -3.70 -2.30
N GLU A 12 12.76 -3.53 -2.30
CA GLU A 12 13.60 -4.07 -1.23
C GLU A 12 13.40 -3.36 0.11
N VAL A 13 12.89 -2.13 0.11
CA VAL A 13 12.45 -1.49 1.36
C VAL A 13 11.11 -2.07 1.80
N ALA A 14 10.16 -2.35 0.89
CA ALA A 14 8.90 -2.97 1.27
C ALA A 14 9.10 -4.36 1.89
N ASP A 15 9.93 -5.21 1.28
CA ASP A 15 10.19 -6.59 1.71
C ASP A 15 10.83 -6.69 3.11
N GLN A 16 11.40 -5.59 3.63
CA GLN A 16 11.90 -5.53 5.01
C GLN A 16 10.78 -5.45 6.05
N TYR A 17 9.58 -5.04 5.65
CA TYR A 17 8.45 -4.78 6.55
C TYR A 17 7.23 -5.63 6.25
N VAL A 18 7.02 -6.04 5.00
CA VAL A 18 5.86 -6.82 4.56
C VAL A 18 6.35 -8.07 3.84
N ASP A 19 5.88 -9.24 4.26
CA ASP A 19 6.24 -10.50 3.60
C ASP A 19 5.48 -10.63 2.29
N SER A 20 6.16 -10.43 1.16
CA SER A 20 5.60 -10.48 -0.19
C SER A 20 5.20 -11.90 -0.64
N ASN A 21 5.56 -12.94 0.12
CA ASN A 21 5.14 -14.32 -0.14
C ASN A 21 3.82 -14.69 0.55
N LYS A 22 3.30 -13.80 1.41
CA LYS A 22 2.05 -14.02 2.15
C LYS A 22 1.00 -13.01 1.71
N PRO A 23 -0.28 -13.42 1.70
CA PRO A 23 -1.36 -12.49 1.43
C PRO A 23 -1.46 -11.43 2.53
N VAL A 24 -2.15 -10.35 2.18
CA VAL A 24 -2.60 -9.31 3.10
C VAL A 24 -4.12 -9.29 3.13
N THR A 25 -4.67 -8.97 4.30
CA THR A 25 -6.11 -8.83 4.50
C THR A 25 -6.52 -7.39 4.25
N TYR A 26 -7.50 -7.17 3.36
CA TYR A 26 -8.10 -5.87 3.15
C TYR A 26 -8.97 -5.49 4.35
N VAL A 27 -8.64 -4.38 5.05
CA VAL A 27 -9.35 -3.94 6.26
C VAL A 27 -9.79 -2.48 6.19
N THR A 28 -9.91 -1.94 4.98
CA THR A 28 -10.28 -0.54 4.78
C THR A 28 -11.74 -0.31 5.13
N SER A 29 -12.00 0.62 6.06
CA SER A 29 -13.35 1.11 6.38
C SER A 29 -13.70 2.39 5.60
N PHE A 30 -12.69 3.21 5.28
CA PHE A 30 -12.84 4.45 4.52
C PHE A 30 -11.64 4.64 3.60
N VAL A 31 -11.91 4.91 2.32
CA VAL A 31 -10.87 5.19 1.32
C VAL A 31 -10.46 6.66 1.41
N GLU A 32 -9.20 6.91 1.73
CA GLU A 32 -8.69 8.27 1.87
C GLU A 32 -8.14 8.76 0.52
N LYS A 33 -8.79 9.77 -0.08
CA LYS A 33 -8.30 10.47 -1.27
C LYS A 33 -7.10 11.36 -0.91
N GLN A 34 -6.01 11.21 -1.64
CA GLN A 34 -4.82 12.05 -1.54
C GLN A 34 -4.82 13.08 -2.68
N TYR A 35 -4.71 14.36 -2.35
CA TYR A 35 -4.75 15.43 -3.34
C TYR A 35 -3.35 15.95 -3.64
N LYS A 36 -3.14 16.44 -4.85
CA LYS A 36 -1.89 17.08 -5.26
C LYS A 36 -1.74 18.42 -4.54
N TYR A 37 -0.51 18.75 -4.17
CA TYR A 37 -0.15 20.05 -3.61
C TYR A 37 0.66 20.82 -4.63
N GLU A 38 0.22 22.04 -4.92
CA GLU A 38 0.94 22.98 -5.78
C GLU A 38 1.12 24.29 -5.00
N ASN A 39 2.34 24.83 -4.99
CA ASN A 39 2.66 26.07 -4.24
C ASN A 39 2.20 26.04 -2.77
N ASN A 40 2.42 24.91 -2.08
CA ASN A 40 1.99 24.65 -0.70
C ASN A 40 0.47 24.75 -0.44
N ARG A 41 -0.35 24.66 -1.49
CA ARG A 41 -1.82 24.59 -1.38
C ARG A 41 -2.32 23.28 -1.95
N ARG A 42 -3.29 22.67 -1.26
CA ARG A 42 -4.01 21.51 -1.76
C ARG A 42 -4.83 21.93 -2.98
N THR A 43 -4.67 21.21 -4.09
CA THR A 43 -5.54 21.33 -5.26
C THR A 43 -6.76 20.41 -5.10
N ASP A 44 -7.69 20.46 -6.05
CA ASP A 44 -8.77 19.47 -6.15
C ASP A 44 -8.39 18.28 -7.06
N GLU A 45 -7.14 18.25 -7.56
CA GLU A 45 -6.61 17.14 -8.35
C GLU A 45 -6.25 15.96 -7.43
N VAL A 46 -6.92 14.82 -7.62
CA VAL A 46 -6.61 13.59 -6.90
C VAL A 46 -5.31 12.98 -7.43
N SER A 47 -4.37 12.74 -6.52
CA SER A 47 -3.03 12.19 -6.78
C SER A 47 -2.86 10.73 -6.33
N GLY A 48 -3.92 10.14 -5.79
CA GLY A 48 -3.98 8.75 -5.39
C GLY A 48 -4.92 8.49 -4.21
N TYR A 49 -4.92 7.25 -3.74
CA TYR A 49 -5.89 6.72 -2.79
C TYR A 49 -5.18 5.86 -1.77
N ARG A 50 -5.54 5.97 -0.49
CA ARG A 50 -4.97 5.14 0.58
C ARG A 50 -6.00 4.18 1.13
N TYR A 51 -5.54 2.95 1.30
CA TYR A 51 -6.30 1.82 1.82
C TYR A 51 -5.50 1.20 2.97
N TRP A 52 -6.23 0.59 3.92
CA TRP A 52 -5.66 -0.13 5.06
C TRP A 52 -5.64 -1.63 4.80
N PHE A 53 -4.50 -2.23 5.16
CA PHE A 53 -4.26 -3.65 5.09
C PHE A 53 -3.70 -4.16 6.41
N PHE A 54 -3.87 -5.45 6.63
CA PHE A 54 -3.30 -6.18 7.76
C PHE A 54 -2.54 -7.39 7.22
N GLN A 55 -1.43 -7.73 7.86
CA GLN A 55 -0.74 -9.00 7.69
C GLN A 55 -0.43 -9.54 9.09
N GLU A 56 -0.61 -10.83 9.30
CA GLU A 56 -0.34 -11.44 10.61
C GLU A 56 1.08 -11.12 11.10
N GLY A 57 1.18 -10.67 12.35
CA GLY A 57 2.44 -10.25 12.95
C GLY A 57 2.82 -8.78 12.69
N LEU A 58 2.06 -8.06 11.86
CA LEU A 58 2.24 -6.62 11.62
C LEU A 58 1.09 -5.81 12.20
N ASN A 59 1.37 -4.57 12.61
CA ASN A 59 0.31 -3.59 12.80
C ASN A 59 -0.35 -3.28 11.45
N PRO A 60 -1.66 -2.95 11.42
CA PRO A 60 -2.29 -2.46 10.20
C PRO A 60 -1.50 -1.29 9.60
N PHE A 61 -1.41 -1.26 8.27
CA PHE A 61 -0.63 -0.28 7.55
C PHE A 61 -1.37 0.22 6.31
N GLN A 62 -1.01 1.43 5.88
CA GLN A 62 -1.60 2.06 4.70
C GLN A 62 -0.74 1.84 3.46
N VAL A 63 -1.40 1.58 2.34
CA VAL A 63 -0.75 1.55 1.02
C VAL A 63 -1.44 2.56 0.10
N LYS A 64 -0.62 3.39 -0.57
CA LYS A 64 -1.10 4.35 -1.58
C LYS A 64 -1.17 3.68 -2.95
N PHE A 65 -2.28 3.88 -3.65
CA PHE A 65 -2.47 3.50 -5.05
C PHE A 65 -2.64 4.74 -5.94
N PRO A 66 -2.20 4.71 -7.20
CA PRO A 66 -2.38 5.81 -8.13
C PRO A 66 -3.83 5.97 -8.59
N LYS A 67 -4.65 4.91 -8.50
CA LYS A 67 -6.06 4.86 -8.89
C LYS A 67 -6.89 4.19 -7.79
N GLU A 68 -8.22 4.35 -7.83
CA GLU A 68 -9.10 3.59 -6.95
C GLU A 68 -8.96 2.10 -7.27
N LEU A 69 -8.89 1.29 -6.22
CA LEU A 69 -8.97 -0.17 -6.35
C LEU A 69 -10.39 -0.56 -6.79
N ASN A 70 -10.49 -1.63 -7.57
CA ASN A 70 -11.74 -2.11 -8.15
C ASN A 70 -12.88 -2.21 -7.11
N GLU A 71 -14.11 -1.88 -7.53
CA GLU A 71 -15.32 -1.81 -6.69
C GLU A 71 -15.76 -3.15 -6.04
N GLY A 72 -15.07 -4.26 -6.32
CA GLY A 72 -15.41 -5.60 -5.84
C GLY A 72 -14.70 -6.05 -4.56
N LEU A 73 -13.84 -5.23 -3.95
CA LEU A 73 -13.13 -5.60 -2.73
C LEU A 73 -14.04 -5.55 -1.51
N ASN A 74 -14.11 -6.66 -0.77
CA ASN A 74 -14.87 -6.75 0.47
C ASN A 74 -13.93 -6.72 1.68
N PRO A 75 -14.39 -6.22 2.84
CA PRO A 75 -13.67 -6.38 4.09
C PRO A 75 -13.25 -7.84 4.30
N PHE A 76 -12.00 -8.02 4.70
CA PHE A 76 -11.33 -9.29 4.93
C PHE A 76 -10.98 -10.13 3.69
N ASP A 77 -11.10 -9.59 2.48
CA ASP A 77 -10.53 -10.26 1.31
C ASP A 77 -9.00 -10.40 1.44
N GLU A 78 -8.49 -11.58 1.08
CA GLU A 78 -7.07 -11.87 1.01
C GLU A 78 -6.51 -11.52 -0.37
N LEU A 79 -5.48 -10.69 -0.38
CA LEU A 79 -4.94 -10.06 -1.57
C LEU A 79 -3.42 -10.15 -1.60
N ASN A 80 -2.85 -10.11 -2.80
CA ASN A 80 -1.44 -9.85 -3.03
C ASN A 80 -1.30 -8.51 -3.73
N PHE A 81 -0.31 -7.71 -3.32
CA PHE A 81 -0.01 -6.46 -4.01
C PHE A 81 0.64 -6.71 -5.38
N ASP A 82 0.31 -5.87 -6.35
CA ASP A 82 1.07 -5.72 -7.58
C ASP A 82 2.03 -4.54 -7.40
N GLY A 83 3.33 -4.80 -7.46
CA GLY A 83 4.37 -3.76 -7.39
C GLY A 83 4.48 -3.04 -6.03
N LEU A 84 4.40 -3.73 -4.89
CA LEU A 84 4.57 -3.08 -3.57
C LEU A 84 5.97 -2.49 -3.40
N GLU A 85 6.05 -1.18 -3.16
CA GLU A 85 7.29 -0.48 -2.86
C GLU A 85 7.19 0.28 -1.54
N GLY A 86 8.31 0.37 -0.82
CA GLY A 86 8.45 1.09 0.44
C GLY A 86 9.45 2.24 0.34
N ILE A 87 9.28 3.25 1.17
CA ILE A 87 10.28 4.29 1.42
C ILE A 87 10.35 4.61 2.90
N GLU A 88 11.56 4.83 3.41
CA GLU A 88 11.78 5.35 4.76
C GLU A 88 11.98 6.87 4.76
N ILE A 89 11.14 7.60 5.48
CA ILE A 89 11.28 9.04 5.67
C ILE A 89 11.22 9.34 7.17
N ARG A 90 12.33 9.86 7.72
CA ARG A 90 12.46 10.28 9.12
C ARG A 90 11.99 9.21 10.14
N GLY A 91 12.30 7.94 9.85
CA GLY A 91 11.97 6.80 10.74
C GLY A 91 10.58 6.22 10.56
N ASN A 92 9.76 6.80 9.68
CA ASN A 92 8.48 6.21 9.25
C ASN A 92 8.65 5.50 7.91
N VAL A 93 7.86 4.45 7.71
CA VAL A 93 7.80 3.71 6.45
C VAL A 93 6.48 4.03 5.75
N TYR A 94 6.56 4.30 4.45
CA TYR A 94 5.39 4.55 3.61
C TYR A 94 5.39 3.59 2.45
N PHE A 95 4.22 3.06 2.11
CA PHE A 95 4.05 2.09 1.05
C PHE A 95 3.24 2.64 -0.11
N ARG A 96 3.57 2.19 -1.32
CA ARG A 96 2.73 2.34 -2.51
C ARG A 96 2.70 1.04 -3.31
N ALA A 97 1.64 0.84 -4.07
CA ALA A 97 1.52 -0.28 -5.00
C ALA A 97 0.71 0.17 -6.23
N ASP A 98 0.82 -0.60 -7.31
CA ASP A 98 0.12 -0.30 -8.55
C ASP A 98 -1.34 -0.79 -8.51
N ASP A 99 -1.55 -2.00 -7.98
CA ASP A 99 -2.86 -2.64 -7.83
C ASP A 99 -2.82 -3.78 -6.79
N VAL A 100 -3.92 -4.51 -6.63
CA VAL A 100 -4.04 -5.75 -5.85
C VAL A 100 -4.68 -6.87 -6.67
N LYS A 101 -4.33 -8.11 -6.36
CA LYS A 101 -4.93 -9.32 -6.97
C LYS A 101 -5.42 -10.24 -5.87
N PRO A 102 -6.54 -10.97 -6.05
CA PRO A 102 -6.94 -12.01 -5.11
C PRO A 102 -5.80 -12.99 -4.85
N ALA A 103 -5.57 -13.33 -3.59
CA ALA A 103 -4.69 -14.43 -3.25
C ALA A 103 -5.23 -15.71 -3.91
N LYS A 104 -4.37 -16.51 -4.55
CA LYS A 104 -4.80 -17.77 -5.17
C LYS A 104 -5.19 -18.75 -4.06
N GLY A 105 -6.49 -18.82 -3.76
CA GLY A 105 -7.05 -19.67 -2.71
C GLY A 105 -8.58 -19.85 -2.71
N LYS A 106 -9.37 -18.99 -3.38
CA LYS A 106 -10.81 -19.26 -3.54
C LYS A 106 -11.04 -20.23 -4.71
N SER A 107 -10.85 -21.53 -4.46
CA SER A 107 -11.62 -22.53 -5.19
C SER A 107 -13.07 -22.36 -4.75
N ASN A 108 -13.90 -21.79 -5.63
CA ASN A 108 -15.34 -21.82 -5.45
C ASN A 108 -15.77 -23.29 -5.49
N GLY A 109 -15.97 -23.88 -4.32
CA GLY A 109 -16.68 -25.15 -4.14
C GLY A 109 -18.18 -24.93 -4.07
#